data_AF-A0A924VDF7-F1
#
_entry.id   AF-A0A924VDF7-F1
#
_cell.length_a   1.000
_cell.length_b   1.000
_cell.length_c   1.000
_cell.angle_alpha   90.00
_cell.angle_beta   90.00
_cell.angle_gamma   90.00
#
_symmetry.space_group_name_H-M   'P 1'
#
loop_
_entity.id
_entity.type
_entity.pdbx_description
1 polymer ?
#
loop_
_entity_poly.entity_id
_entity_poly.type
_entity_poly.pdbx_seq_one_letter_code
_entity_poly.pdbx_strand_id
1 'polypeptide(L)'
;MLTDTLNIAVTRTAESRLSKTDFDNLPFGKTFSDHMFIADYESGEWKNFQIVPYGEITLSPAISALHYGQAFFEGIKAYKHADGRIAIFRPEKNAERSNRSA
;
A
#
# COMPACT_ATOMS: atom_id res chain seq x y z
N MET A 1 20.25 15.00 3.82
CA MET A 1 19.42 14.11 2.99
C MET A 1 18.29 14.97 2.46
N LEU A 2 18.41 15.44 1.22
CA LEU A 2 17.36 16.22 0.57
C LEU A 2 16.18 15.27 0.34
N THR A 3 15.05 15.51 1.01
CA THR A 3 13.76 14.90 0.66
C THR A 3 13.30 15.55 -0.63
N ASP A 4 13.86 15.12 -1.76
CA ASP A 4 13.20 15.32 -3.04
C ASP A 4 11.81 14.69 -2.91
N THR A 5 10.79 15.54 -2.96
CA THR A 5 9.42 15.12 -2.73
C THR A 5 9.02 14.33 -3.97
N LEU A 6 8.98 12.99 -3.86
CA LEU A 6 8.48 12.13 -4.93
C LEU A 6 7.11 12.65 -5.37
N ASN A 7 6.95 12.90 -6.66
CA ASN A 7 5.66 13.28 -7.21
C ASN A 7 4.76 12.04 -7.28
N ILE A 8 3.73 12.00 -6.44
CA ILE A 8 2.77 10.91 -6.37
C ILE A 8 1.44 11.42 -6.93
N ALA A 9 1.00 10.86 -8.05
CA ALA A 9 -0.31 11.21 -8.63
C ALA A 9 -1.43 10.65 -7.74
N VAL A 10 -2.44 11.46 -7.43
CA VAL A 10 -3.54 11.05 -6.53
C VAL A 10 -4.88 11.15 -7.26
N THR A 11 -5.53 10.00 -7.42
CA THR A 11 -6.92 9.90 -7.91
C THR A 11 -7.82 9.54 -6.74
N ARG A 12 -8.71 10.46 -6.37
CA ARG A 12 -9.64 10.24 -5.25
C ARG A 12 -10.83 9.38 -5.69
N THR A 13 -11.40 8.63 -4.73
CA THR A 13 -12.65 7.91 -4.97
C THR A 13 -13.79 8.92 -5.02
N ALA A 14 -14.80 8.66 -5.85
CA ALA A 14 -16.02 9.48 -5.86
C ALA A 14 -16.86 9.27 -4.59
N GLU A 15 -16.88 8.02 -4.09
CA GLU A 15 -17.67 7.64 -2.92
C GLU A 15 -16.78 6.90 -1.91
N SER A 16 -16.69 7.43 -0.70
CA SER A 16 -15.95 6.80 0.40
C SER A 16 -16.78 5.69 1.05
N ARG A 17 -16.11 4.61 1.47
CA ARG A 17 -16.74 3.54 2.25
C ARG A 17 -16.76 3.83 3.75
N LEU A 18 -16.13 4.91 4.21
CA LEU A 18 -15.95 5.21 5.62
C LEU A 18 -17.27 5.23 6.42
N SER A 19 -18.32 5.84 5.88
CA SER A 19 -19.63 5.96 6.55
C SER A 19 -20.38 4.63 6.69
N LYS A 20 -20.03 3.63 5.87
CA LYS A 20 -20.63 2.29 5.86
C LYS A 20 -19.73 1.22 6.47
N THR A 21 -18.57 1.59 6.98
CA THR A 21 -17.65 0.67 7.67
C THR A 21 -18.13 0.42 9.10
N ASP A 22 -18.39 -0.84 9.43
CA ASP A 22 -18.62 -1.29 10.80
C ASP A 22 -17.29 -1.43 11.54
N PHE A 23 -17.00 -0.47 12.42
CA PHE A 23 -15.75 -0.46 13.21
C PHE A 23 -15.78 -1.39 14.43
N ASP A 24 -16.96 -1.83 14.85
CA ASP A 24 -17.13 -2.75 15.98
C ASP A 24 -16.87 -4.21 15.55
N ASN A 25 -16.98 -4.50 14.25
CA ASN A 25 -16.72 -5.81 13.66
C ASN A 25 -15.76 -5.75 12.46
N LEU A 26 -14.46 -5.70 12.74
CA LEU A 26 -13.39 -5.67 11.73
C LEU A 26 -12.59 -6.98 11.70
N PRO A 27 -13.04 -8.00 10.94
CA PRO A 27 -12.25 -9.22 10.76
C PRO A 27 -10.94 -8.93 10.02
N PHE A 28 -9.86 -9.59 10.48
CA PHE A 28 -8.52 -9.38 9.94
C PHE A 28 -8.47 -9.67 8.43
N GLY A 29 -8.00 -8.69 7.64
CA GLY A 29 -7.76 -8.84 6.21
C GLY A 29 -9.01 -8.97 5.32
N LYS A 30 -10.16 -8.47 5.79
CA LYS A 30 -11.44 -8.56 5.05
C LYS A 30 -12.06 -7.21 4.67
N THR A 31 -11.75 -6.15 5.40
CA THR A 31 -12.23 -4.79 5.14
C THR A 31 -11.06 -3.93 4.64
N PHE A 32 -11.23 -3.26 3.50
CA PHE A 32 -10.18 -2.49 2.83
C PHE A 32 -10.53 -1.00 2.73
N SER A 33 -9.51 -0.14 2.80
CA SER A 33 -9.63 1.32 2.63
C SER A 33 -10.02 1.71 1.20
N ASP A 34 -10.43 2.96 1.03
CA ASP A 34 -10.90 3.50 -0.25
C ASP A 34 -9.83 3.52 -1.34
N HIS A 35 -8.56 3.55 -0.97
CA HIS A 35 -7.42 3.71 -1.87
C HIS A 35 -6.36 2.64 -1.67
N MET A 36 -5.54 2.47 -2.70
CA MET A 36 -4.31 1.70 -2.70
C MET A 36 -3.19 2.50 -3.36
N PHE A 37 -1.94 2.18 -3.02
CA PHE A 37 -0.75 2.72 -3.67
C PHE A 37 -0.21 1.73 -4.68
N ILE A 38 0.17 2.22 -5.86
CA ILE A 38 0.80 1.43 -6.92
C ILE A 38 2.04 2.17 -7.45
N ALA A 39 3.04 1.41 -7.88
CA ALA A 39 4.23 1.90 -8.54
C ALA A 39 4.77 0.83 -9.48
N ASP A 40 5.38 1.24 -10.58
CA ASP A 40 5.98 0.35 -11.55
C ASP A 40 7.49 0.28 -11.33
N TYR A 41 8.06 -0.92 -11.52
CA TYR A 41 9.50 -1.12 -11.57
C TYR A 41 9.90 -1.64 -12.94
N GLU A 42 10.67 -0.86 -13.68
CA GLU A 42 11.14 -1.24 -15.01
C GLU A 42 12.51 -0.60 -15.28
N SER A 43 13.43 -1.39 -15.84
CA SER A 43 14.81 -0.99 -16.16
C SER A 43 15.62 -0.50 -14.95
N GLY A 44 15.38 -1.09 -13.77
CA GLY A 44 16.16 -0.78 -12.56
C GLY A 44 15.63 0.41 -11.76
N GLU A 45 14.53 1.01 -12.18
CA GLU A 45 13.99 2.23 -11.56
C GLU A 45 12.51 2.09 -11.21
N TRP A 46 12.15 2.64 -10.04
CA TRP A 46 10.77 2.84 -9.64
C TRP A 46 10.20 4.10 -10.30
N LYS A 47 9.00 3.99 -10.86
CA LYS A 47 8.30 5.08 -11.56
C LYS A 47 6.79 4.95 -11.41
N ASN A 48 6.06 5.90 -11.99
CA ASN A 48 4.60 5.91 -12.02
C ASN A 48 3.97 5.75 -10.63
N PHE A 49 4.44 6.51 -9.63
CA PHE A 49 3.90 6.47 -8.28
C PHE A 49 2.46 7.03 -8.25
N GLN A 50 1.50 6.22 -7.81
CA GLN A 50 0.10 6.61 -7.80
C GLN A 50 -0.62 6.15 -6.52
N ILE A 51 -1.54 6.99 -6.03
CA ILE A 51 -2.60 6.61 -5.10
C ILE A 51 -3.90 6.61 -5.89
N VAL A 52 -4.55 5.46 -5.99
CA VAL A 52 -5.76 5.24 -6.81
C VAL A 52 -6.86 4.59 -5.98
N PRO A 53 -8.13 4.66 -6.40
CA PRO A 53 -9.21 3.91 -5.75
C PRO A 53 -8.86 2.42 -5.66
N TYR A 54 -9.11 1.80 -4.51
CA TYR A 54 -8.89 0.36 -4.32
C TYR A 54 -9.80 -0.43 -5.28
N GLY A 55 -9.21 -1.37 -6.01
CA GLY A 55 -9.90 -2.18 -7.00
C GLY A 55 -9.02 -3.32 -7.51
N GLU A 56 -9.52 -4.03 -8.53
CA GLU A 56 -8.80 -5.13 -9.16
C GLU A 56 -7.53 -4.64 -9.88
N ILE A 57 -6.51 -5.49 -9.92
CA ILE A 57 -5.27 -5.24 -10.65
C ILE A 57 -5.26 -6.16 -11.89
N THR A 58 -5.18 -5.56 -13.07
CA THR A 58 -5.05 -6.31 -14.33
C THR A 58 -3.62 -6.82 -14.48
N LEU A 59 -3.46 -8.14 -14.60
CA LEU A 59 -2.16 -8.80 -14.70
C LEU A 59 -2.17 -9.79 -15.87
N SER A 60 -1.02 -9.93 -16.53
CA SER A 60 -0.83 -11.03 -17.48
C SER A 60 -0.97 -12.37 -16.74
N PRO A 61 -1.64 -13.38 -17.32
CA PRO A 61 -1.67 -14.71 -16.73
C PRO A 61 -0.29 -15.36 -16.68
N ALA A 62 0.71 -14.81 -17.38
CA ALA A 62 2.07 -15.33 -17.47
C ALA A 62 3.08 -14.69 -16.48
N ILE A 63 2.64 -13.82 -15.54
CA ILE A 63 3.59 -13.16 -14.63
C ILE A 63 4.32 -14.17 -13.71
N SER A 64 5.61 -13.91 -13.44
CA SER A 64 6.45 -14.77 -12.58
C SER A 64 5.89 -14.97 -11.17
N ALA A 65 5.15 -14.00 -10.63
CA ALA A 65 4.52 -14.13 -9.31
C ALA A 65 3.51 -15.31 -9.25
N LEU A 66 2.81 -15.60 -10.35
CA LEU A 66 1.82 -16.69 -10.42
C LEU A 66 2.46 -18.05 -10.72
N HIS A 67 3.51 -18.09 -11.53
CA HIS A 67 4.13 -19.36 -11.98
C HIS A 67 5.31 -19.80 -11.12
N TYR A 68 6.06 -18.85 -10.57
CA TYR A 68 7.33 -19.10 -9.90
C TYR A 68 7.40 -18.49 -8.50
N GLY A 69 6.30 -17.90 -8.00
CA GLY A 69 6.26 -17.32 -6.66
C GLY A 69 7.22 -16.14 -6.47
N GLN A 70 7.64 -15.48 -7.54
CA GLN A 70 8.53 -14.31 -7.48
C GLN A 70 7.74 -13.08 -6.96
N ALA A 71 7.52 -13.06 -5.65
CA ALA A 71 6.81 -12.01 -4.92
C ALA A 71 7.26 -12.00 -3.46
N PHE A 72 7.13 -10.83 -2.81
CA PHE A 72 7.34 -10.64 -1.38
C PHE A 72 6.28 -9.70 -0.84
N PHE A 73 6.13 -9.64 0.50
CA PHE A 73 5.17 -8.76 1.15
C PHE A 73 5.70 -8.25 2.49
N GLU A 74 5.06 -7.20 3.02
CA GLU A 74 5.33 -6.65 4.33
C GLU A 74 4.04 -6.50 5.16
N GLY A 75 4.21 -6.40 6.48
CA GLY A 75 3.13 -6.25 7.44
C GLY A 75 3.43 -5.18 8.47
N ILE A 76 2.66 -4.08 8.43
CA ILE A 76 2.80 -2.95 9.35
C ILE A 76 1.43 -2.36 9.70
N LYS A 77 1.35 -1.64 10.82
CA LYS A 77 0.11 -1.04 11.32
C LYS A 77 0.30 0.45 11.58
N ALA A 78 -0.75 1.22 11.27
CA ALA A 78 -0.90 2.60 11.71
C ALA A 78 -1.88 2.64 12.89
N TYR A 79 -1.58 3.48 13.88
CA TYR A 79 -2.33 3.59 15.14
C TYR A 79 -2.79 5.03 15.33
N LYS A 80 -4.09 5.22 15.60
CA LYS A 80 -4.64 6.53 15.97
C LYS A 80 -4.58 6.70 17.48
N HIS A 81 -3.85 7.72 17.93
CA HIS A 81 -3.75 8.10 19.34
C HIS A 81 -4.99 8.90 19.78
N ALA A 82 -5.21 8.98 21.09
CA ALA A 82 -6.34 9.70 21.69
C ALA A 82 -6.35 11.20 21.32
N ASP A 83 -5.17 11.79 21.06
CA ASP A 83 -5.01 13.18 20.61
C ASP A 83 -5.19 13.35 19.08
N GLY A 84 -5.59 12.29 18.38
CA GLY A 84 -5.81 12.28 16.94
C GLY A 84 -4.56 12.07 16.08
N ARG A 85 -3.35 12.03 16.67
CA ARG A 85 -2.13 11.74 15.90
C ARG A 85 -2.14 10.30 15.38
N ILE A 86 -1.59 10.11 14.18
CA ILE A 86 -1.33 8.79 13.62
C ILE A 86 0.14 8.45 13.80
N ALA A 87 0.42 7.26 14.33
CA ALA A 87 1.77 6.76 14.49
C ALA A 87 1.93 5.40 13.80
N ILE A 88 3.14 5.13 13.32
CA ILE A 88 3.54 3.85 12.76
C ILE A 88 4.73 3.35 13.58
N PHE A 89 4.68 2.10 14.05
CA PHE A 89 5.74 1.55 14.88
C PHE A 89 6.87 0.99 14.01
N ARG A 90 8.07 1.60 14.10
CA ARG A 90 9.31 1.19 13.44
C ARG A 90 9.20 0.94 11.91
N PRO A 91 8.59 1.85 11.13
CA PRO A 91 8.46 1.67 9.67
C PRO A 91 9.78 1.44 8.96
N GLU A 92 10.86 2.03 9.44
CA GLU A 92 12.21 1.85 8.92
C GLU A 92 12.68 0.39 8.99
N LYS A 93 12.25 -0.38 10.01
CA LYS A 93 12.61 -1.81 10.12
C LYS A 93 11.84 -2.70 9.16
N ASN A 94 10.59 -2.35 8.88
CA ASN A 94 9.85 -3.00 7.80
C ASN A 94 10.46 -2.68 6.44
N ALA A 95 10.89 -1.43 6.20
CA ALA A 95 11.59 -1.06 4.96
C ALA A 95 12.92 -1.80 4.78
N GLU A 96 13.75 -1.87 5.83
CA GLU A 96 15.00 -2.66 5.84
C GLU A 96 14.75 -4.14 5.49
N ARG A 97 13.69 -4.75 6.04
CA ARG A 97 13.33 -6.14 5.74
C ARG A 97 12.78 -6.31 4.33
N SER A 98 11.95 -5.38 3.85
CA SER A 98 11.47 -5.36 2.47
C SER A 98 12.63 -5.35 1.47
N ASN A 99 13.64 -4.51 1.68
CA ASN A 99 14.82 -4.43 0.82
C ASN A 99 15.69 -5.70 0.87
N ARG A 100 15.66 -6.46 1.97
CA ARG A 100 16.36 -7.75 2.06
C ARG A 100 15.60 -8.87 1.35
N SER A 101 14.27 -8.75 1.25
CA SER A 101 13.41 -9.73 0.59
C SER A 101 13.29 -9.53 -0.92
N ALA A 102 13.47 -8.29 -1.40
CA ALA A 102 13.53 -7.94 -2.81
C ALA A 102 14.83 -8.46 -3.46
#